data_AF-A0AA39MEK9-F1
#
_entry.id   AF-A0AA39MEK9-F1
#
_cell.length_a   1.000
_cell.length_b   1.000
_cell.length_c   1.000
_cell.angle_alpha   90.00
_cell.angle_beta   90.00
_cell.angle_gamma   90.00
#
_symmetry.space_group_name_H-M   'P 1'
#
loop_
_entity.id
_entity.type
_entity.pdbx_description
1 polymer ?
#
loop_
_entity_poly.entity_id
_entity_poly.type
_entity_poly.pdbx_seq_one_letter_code
_entity_poly.pdbx_strand_id
1 'polypeptide(L)'
;MSFPYNSWATPLKQILSRITLPELTSLRVDCMSREEADTFTSIRELITIRSHCPITVFYFDHGIILEDDILHILRTTPTLEDVRLTHVDVSLDKTLVELTLKLDGTTVLVPSLKVLHIGGNIVFDIGIFVNMVEARWNLPPLNFTSMQRLMEVHVYRLLEVNGRDSDGTNIDTALSALDVYKAEGLNAMFSTEYTLNTGDI
;
A
#
# COMPACT_ATOMS: atom_id res chain seq x y z
N MET A 1 3.75 -35.21 27.21
CA MET A 1 3.87 -33.74 27.24
C MET A 1 3.97 -33.28 25.80
N SER A 2 2.88 -32.76 25.25
CA SER A 2 2.89 -32.08 23.96
C SER A 2 3.48 -30.69 24.17
N PHE A 3 4.61 -30.41 23.51
CA PHE A 3 5.07 -29.03 23.39
C PHE A 3 4.00 -28.28 22.59
N PRO A 4 3.50 -27.12 23.06
CA PRO A 4 2.66 -26.29 22.22
C PRO A 4 3.48 -25.94 20.98
N TYR A 5 2.86 -26.04 19.81
CA TYR A 5 3.40 -25.57 18.55
C TYR A 5 3.59 -24.07 18.70
N ASN A 6 4.74 -23.64 19.22
CA ASN A 6 5.14 -22.24 19.20
C ASN A 6 5.26 -21.92 17.72
N SER A 7 4.30 -21.16 17.18
CA SER A 7 4.45 -20.41 15.95
C SER A 7 5.78 -19.65 16.06
N TRP A 8 6.83 -20.20 15.46
CA TRP A 8 8.11 -19.52 15.44
C TRP A 8 7.90 -18.31 14.55
N ALA A 9 7.88 -17.13 15.18
CA ALA A 9 8.07 -15.87 14.50
C ALA A 9 9.17 -16.05 13.44
N THR A 10 8.88 -15.69 12.19
CA THR A 10 9.85 -15.83 11.10
C THR A 10 11.17 -15.16 11.50
N PRO A 11 12.33 -15.66 11.03
CA PRO A 11 13.63 -15.08 11.37
C PRO A 11 13.66 -13.56 11.18
N LEU A 12 12.95 -13.06 10.16
CA LEU A 12 12.77 -11.64 9.89
C LEU A 12 12.08 -10.91 11.06
N LYS A 13 10.94 -11.38 11.55
CA LYS A 13 10.26 -10.80 12.73
C LYS A 13 11.18 -10.75 13.96
N GLN A 14 11.98 -11.78 14.20
CA GLN A 14 12.92 -11.80 15.32
C GLN A 14 14.02 -10.74 15.18
N ILE A 15 14.51 -10.50 13.97
CA ILE A 15 15.50 -9.45 13.70
C ILE A 15 14.85 -8.07 13.87
N LEU A 16 13.72 -7.83 13.20
CA LEU A 16 13.01 -6.55 13.20
C LEU A 16 12.64 -6.07 14.61
N SER A 17 12.29 -7.00 15.50
CA SER A 17 11.94 -6.72 16.90
C SER A 17 13.12 -6.31 17.79
N ARG A 18 14.36 -6.47 17.32
CA ARG A 18 15.59 -6.22 18.11
C ARG A 18 16.45 -5.07 17.58
N ILE A 19 16.07 -4.48 16.46
CA ILE A 19 16.81 -3.39 15.82
C ILE A 19 16.09 -2.04 15.99
N THR A 20 16.89 -0.98 15.98
CA THR A 20 16.44 0.41 15.97
C THR A 20 17.25 1.16 14.92
N LEU A 21 16.57 1.84 14.00
CA LEU A 21 17.16 2.46 12.82
C LEU A 21 16.66 3.91 12.67
N PRO A 22 17.07 4.85 13.54
CA PRO A 22 16.47 6.18 13.62
C PRO A 22 16.72 7.02 12.36
N GLU A 23 17.83 6.80 11.66
CA GLU A 23 18.20 7.52 10.43
C GLU A 23 17.75 6.79 9.16
N LEU A 24 16.89 5.77 9.26
CA LEU A 24 16.46 4.99 8.11
C LEU A 24 15.56 5.82 7.19
N THR A 25 16.04 6.08 5.97
CA THR A 25 15.27 6.83 4.95
C THR A 25 14.63 5.91 3.91
N SER A 26 15.16 4.70 3.74
CA SER A 26 14.64 3.71 2.78
C SER A 26 14.61 2.33 3.41
N LEU A 27 13.44 1.70 3.41
CA LEU A 27 13.27 0.31 3.82
C LEU A 27 12.72 -0.50 2.66
N ARG A 28 13.49 -1.51 2.25
CA ARG A 28 13.08 -2.53 1.27
C ARG A 28 13.11 -3.89 1.93
N VAL A 29 11.96 -4.54 1.99
CA VAL A 29 11.80 -5.91 2.50
C VAL A 29 11.30 -6.79 1.36
N ASP A 30 12.16 -7.73 0.95
CA ASP A 30 11.95 -8.62 -0.19
C ASP A 30 11.96 -10.06 0.34
N CYS A 31 10.79 -10.71 0.34
CA CYS A 31 10.61 -12.01 0.96
C CYS A 31 10.48 -13.08 -0.13
N MET A 32 11.30 -14.14 -0.03
CA MET A 32 11.26 -15.27 -0.98
C MET A 32 10.02 -16.15 -0.79
N SER A 33 9.44 -16.12 0.40
CA SER A 33 8.23 -16.84 0.78
C SER A 33 7.23 -15.86 1.35
N ARG A 34 5.95 -16.21 1.24
CA ARG A 34 4.87 -15.41 1.80
C ARG A 34 5.00 -15.29 3.32
N GLU A 35 5.14 -14.06 3.80
CA GLU A 35 5.20 -13.74 5.23
C GLU A 35 3.81 -13.56 5.84
N GLU A 36 3.68 -13.96 7.10
CA GLU A 36 2.48 -13.75 7.92
C GLU A 36 2.30 -12.28 8.31
N ALA A 37 1.06 -11.91 8.64
CA ALA A 37 0.71 -10.54 9.06
C ALA A 37 1.59 -9.99 10.19
N ASP A 38 1.95 -10.85 11.14
CA ASP A 38 2.83 -10.57 12.26
C ASP A 38 4.20 -9.98 11.87
N THR A 39 4.72 -10.38 10.70
CA THR A 39 5.98 -9.85 10.17
C THR A 39 5.79 -8.40 9.75
N PHE A 40 4.71 -8.10 9.04
CA PHE A 40 4.38 -6.72 8.66
C PHE A 40 4.08 -5.84 9.87
N THR A 41 3.39 -6.36 10.89
CA THR A 41 3.22 -5.66 12.17
C THR A 41 4.56 -5.32 12.80
N SER A 42 5.55 -6.22 12.71
CA SER A 42 6.89 -5.98 13.24
C SER A 42 7.65 -4.91 12.44
N ILE A 43 7.41 -4.81 11.13
CA ILE A 43 7.90 -3.72 10.26
C ILE A 43 7.26 -2.39 10.69
N ARG A 44 5.94 -2.35 10.85
CA ARG A 44 5.25 -1.16 11.37
C ARG A 44 5.86 -0.71 12.69
N GLU A 45 6.01 -1.60 13.67
CA GLU A 45 6.60 -1.24 14.96
C GLU A 45 8.04 -0.73 14.83
N LEU A 46 8.84 -1.31 13.94
CA LEU A 46 10.19 -0.84 13.67
C LEU A 46 10.16 0.62 13.19
N ILE A 47 9.29 0.91 12.23
CA ILE A 47 9.19 2.22 11.60
C ILE A 47 8.63 3.26 12.57
N THR A 48 7.50 2.96 13.21
CA THR A 48 6.64 3.97 13.84
C THR A 48 6.79 4.06 15.35
N ILE A 49 7.21 2.98 16.02
CA ILE A 49 7.30 2.93 17.50
C ILE A 49 8.74 2.92 17.97
N ARG A 50 9.59 2.07 17.37
CA ARG A 50 10.96 1.88 17.83
C ARG A 50 11.90 2.93 17.27
N SER A 51 11.89 3.11 15.95
CA SER A 51 12.89 3.96 15.29
C SER A 51 12.42 5.38 15.04
N HIS A 52 11.12 5.60 14.83
CA HIS A 52 10.56 6.88 14.37
C HIS A 52 11.32 7.42 13.15
N CYS A 53 11.58 6.55 12.18
CA CYS A 53 12.48 6.88 11.08
C CYS A 53 11.86 7.89 10.10
N PRO A 54 12.67 8.80 9.52
CA PRO A 54 12.26 9.73 8.48
C PRO A 54 12.19 9.02 7.11
N ILE A 55 11.44 7.92 7.04
CA ILE A 55 11.37 7.07 5.86
C ILE A 55 10.69 7.82 4.71
N THR A 56 11.33 7.80 3.54
CA THR A 56 10.83 8.37 2.29
C THR A 56 10.45 7.28 1.28
N VAL A 57 11.09 6.11 1.37
CA VAL A 57 10.81 4.96 0.49
C VAL A 57 10.50 3.73 1.31
N PHE A 58 9.33 3.13 1.09
CA PHE A 58 8.92 1.90 1.72
C PHE A 58 8.50 0.86 0.69
N TYR A 59 9.21 -0.27 0.66
CA TYR A 59 8.90 -1.42 -0.19
C TYR A 59 8.72 -2.66 0.66
N PHE A 60 7.63 -3.39 0.42
CA PHE A 60 7.35 -4.69 1.00
C PHE A 60 6.80 -5.64 -0.06
N ASP A 61 7.34 -6.85 -0.09
CA ASP A 61 6.98 -7.88 -1.06
C ASP A 61 6.67 -9.22 -0.39
N HIS A 62 5.71 -9.95 -0.96
CA HIS A 62 5.30 -11.30 -0.55
C HIS A 62 4.85 -11.42 0.93
N GLY A 63 3.66 -10.92 1.26
CA GLY A 63 3.11 -11.14 2.61
C GLY A 63 1.68 -10.68 2.83
N ILE A 64 1.12 -11.03 3.98
CA ILE A 64 -0.20 -10.59 4.43
C ILE A 64 -0.05 -9.26 5.15
N ILE A 65 -0.92 -8.29 4.86
CA ILE A 65 -0.93 -6.98 5.50
C ILE A 65 -2.28 -6.74 6.16
N LEU A 66 -2.26 -6.36 7.43
CA LEU A 66 -3.44 -5.80 8.08
C LEU A 66 -3.60 -4.35 7.63
N GLU A 67 -4.81 -3.98 7.20
CA GLU A 67 -5.11 -2.62 6.75
C GLU A 67 -4.73 -1.56 7.80
N ASP A 68 -5.01 -1.84 9.07
CA ASP A 68 -4.65 -0.93 10.17
C ASP A 68 -3.13 -0.74 10.33
N ASP A 69 -2.32 -1.74 9.95
CA ASP A 69 -0.86 -1.63 10.06
C ASP A 69 -0.29 -0.68 8.99
N ILE A 70 -0.70 -0.84 7.73
CA ILE A 70 -0.27 0.09 6.66
C ILE A 70 -0.80 1.49 6.90
N LEU A 71 -2.06 1.62 7.33
CA LEU A 71 -2.65 2.91 7.66
C LEU A 71 -1.90 3.60 8.80
N HIS A 72 -1.47 2.86 9.81
CA HIS A 72 -0.67 3.41 10.90
C HIS A 72 0.70 3.92 10.42
N ILE A 73 1.37 3.21 9.50
CA ILE A 73 2.59 3.72 8.86
C ILE A 73 2.29 5.06 8.17
N LEU A 74 1.29 5.10 7.28
CA LEU A 74 0.95 6.31 6.53
C LEU A 74 0.60 7.51 7.42
N ARG A 75 0.00 7.27 8.59
CA ARG A 75 -0.33 8.32 9.58
C ARG A 75 0.88 8.86 10.34
N THR A 76 1.94 8.06 10.48
CA THR A 76 3.09 8.38 11.34
C THR A 76 4.35 8.76 10.57
N THR A 77 4.37 8.51 9.26
CA THR A 77 5.52 8.81 8.39
C THR A 77 5.13 9.80 7.28
N PRO A 78 4.93 11.09 7.60
CA PRO A 78 4.54 12.11 6.60
C PRO A 78 5.59 12.36 5.52
N THR A 79 6.83 11.89 5.73
CA THR A 79 7.96 11.97 4.81
C THR A 79 7.89 10.96 3.65
N LEU A 80 6.97 9.99 3.69
CA LEU A 80 6.87 8.99 2.62
C LEU A 80 6.59 9.64 1.26
N GLU A 81 7.42 9.27 0.30
CA GLU A 81 7.36 9.71 -1.10
C GLU A 81 7.04 8.56 -2.05
N ASP A 82 7.54 7.35 -1.75
CA ASP A 82 7.39 6.15 -2.57
C ASP A 82 6.98 4.96 -1.70
N VAL A 83 5.78 4.42 -1.95
CA VAL A 83 5.24 3.24 -1.28
C VAL A 83 4.97 2.16 -2.30
N ARG A 84 5.55 0.98 -2.08
CA ARG A 84 5.39 -0.18 -2.97
C ARG A 84 5.08 -1.42 -2.15
N LEU A 85 3.88 -1.95 -2.34
CA LEU A 85 3.41 -3.19 -1.75
C LEU A 85 3.18 -4.17 -2.90
N THR A 86 3.98 -5.23 -3.03
CA THR A 86 3.89 -6.17 -4.16
C THR A 86 3.67 -7.61 -3.68
N HIS A 87 2.91 -8.41 -4.43
CA HIS A 87 2.50 -9.76 -4.04
C HIS A 87 1.89 -9.85 -2.62
N VAL A 88 1.10 -8.85 -2.22
CA VAL A 88 0.51 -8.77 -0.88
C VAL A 88 -0.96 -9.21 -0.84
N ASP A 89 -1.43 -9.60 0.34
CA ASP A 89 -2.87 -9.76 0.63
C ASP A 89 -3.33 -8.62 1.52
N VAL A 90 -4.23 -7.77 1.02
CA VAL A 90 -4.69 -6.60 1.78
C VAL A 90 -6.03 -6.06 1.29
N SER A 91 -6.86 -5.60 2.24
CA SER A 91 -8.03 -4.74 1.98
C SER A 91 -7.63 -3.29 2.20
N LEU A 92 -8.00 -2.38 1.29
CA LEU A 92 -7.50 -1.00 1.29
C LEU A 92 -8.57 0.09 1.26
N ASP A 93 -9.87 -0.24 1.37
CA ASP A 93 -10.93 0.76 1.30
C ASP A 93 -10.75 1.91 2.30
N LYS A 94 -10.50 1.60 3.58
CA LYS A 94 -10.30 2.62 4.62
C LYS A 94 -9.00 3.39 4.36
N THR A 95 -7.95 2.69 3.94
CA THR A 95 -6.66 3.31 3.63
C THR A 95 -6.78 4.31 2.48
N LEU A 96 -7.46 3.95 1.40
CA LEU A 96 -7.67 4.82 0.25
C LEU A 96 -8.55 6.01 0.60
N VAL A 97 -9.63 5.82 1.38
CA VAL A 97 -10.48 6.92 1.86
C VAL A 97 -9.70 7.95 2.69
N GLU A 98 -8.73 7.51 3.50
CA GLU A 98 -7.89 8.42 4.28
C GLU A 98 -6.75 9.05 3.48
N LEU A 99 -6.29 8.39 2.41
CA LEU A 99 -5.33 8.96 1.46
C LEU A 99 -5.97 10.03 0.56
N THR A 100 -7.28 9.96 0.34
CA THR A 100 -8.04 10.97 -0.41
C THR A 100 -7.96 12.33 0.29
N LEU A 101 -7.50 13.35 -0.43
CA LEU A 101 -7.41 14.71 0.08
C LEU A 101 -8.81 15.25 0.42
N LYS A 102 -8.98 15.73 1.66
CA LYS A 102 -10.21 16.36 2.14
C LYS A 102 -9.98 17.85 2.35
N LEU A 103 -10.91 18.69 1.89
CA LEU A 103 -10.85 20.15 2.03
C LEU A 103 -11.47 20.65 3.35
N ASP A 104 -11.77 19.75 4.28
CA ASP A 104 -12.43 20.02 5.56
C ASP A 104 -11.44 20.39 6.69
N GLY A 105 -10.15 20.52 6.38
CA GLY A 105 -9.11 20.82 7.35
C GLY A 105 -8.54 19.59 8.06
N THR A 106 -8.93 18.37 7.66
CA THR A 106 -8.32 17.14 8.16
C THR A 106 -6.83 17.08 7.79
N THR A 107 -6.01 16.54 8.70
CA THR A 107 -4.58 16.30 8.44
C THR A 107 -4.40 15.41 7.21
N VAL A 108 -3.62 15.87 6.25
CA VAL A 108 -3.32 15.12 5.04
C VAL A 108 -2.32 14.01 5.35
N LEU A 109 -2.65 12.77 4.98
CA LEU A 109 -1.72 11.64 5.10
C LEU A 109 -0.67 11.70 3.99
N VAL A 110 0.59 11.42 4.35
CA VAL A 110 1.75 11.33 3.44
C VAL A 110 1.76 12.43 2.36
N PRO A 111 1.82 13.72 2.74
CA PRO A 111 1.71 14.85 1.82
C PRO A 111 2.77 14.84 0.71
N SER A 112 3.89 14.14 0.90
CA SER A 112 4.99 14.02 -0.06
C SER A 112 4.87 12.83 -1.01
N LEU A 113 3.83 12.00 -0.89
CA LEU A 113 3.67 10.76 -1.66
C LEU A 113 3.48 11.05 -3.16
N LYS A 114 4.46 10.62 -3.95
CA LYS A 114 4.54 10.73 -5.41
C LYS A 114 4.29 9.41 -6.12
N VAL A 115 4.62 8.28 -5.47
CA VAL A 115 4.57 6.95 -6.07
C VAL A 115 3.81 5.99 -5.17
N LEU A 116 2.77 5.34 -5.71
CA LEU A 116 1.99 4.33 -5.01
C LEU A 116 1.85 3.08 -5.88
N HIS A 117 2.51 1.99 -5.48
CA HIS A 117 2.42 0.69 -6.13
C HIS A 117 1.76 -0.29 -5.19
N ILE A 118 0.69 -0.94 -5.65
CA ILE A 118 -0.06 -1.92 -4.88
C ILE A 118 -0.32 -3.13 -5.78
N GLY A 119 0.20 -4.28 -5.41
CA GLY A 119 0.18 -5.50 -6.20
C GLY A 119 -0.13 -6.73 -5.36
N GLY A 120 -1.02 -7.61 -5.81
CA GLY A 120 -1.31 -8.89 -5.17
C GLY A 120 -2.80 -9.22 -5.09
N ASN A 121 -3.20 -9.99 -4.08
CA ASN A 121 -4.61 -10.24 -3.78
C ASN A 121 -5.18 -9.06 -2.97
N ILE A 122 -5.53 -8.01 -3.71
CA ILE A 122 -5.91 -6.72 -3.16
C ILE A 122 -7.40 -6.45 -3.37
N VAL A 123 -8.07 -6.04 -2.30
CA VAL A 123 -9.51 -5.76 -2.29
C VAL A 123 -9.74 -4.29 -1.98
N PHE A 124 -10.43 -3.59 -2.88
CA PHE A 124 -10.93 -2.24 -2.67
C PHE A 124 -11.95 -1.87 -3.76
N ASP A 125 -12.79 -0.89 -3.47
CA ASP A 125 -13.71 -0.24 -4.41
C ASP A 125 -12.95 0.66 -5.39
N ILE A 126 -13.10 0.38 -6.68
CA ILE A 126 -12.37 1.09 -7.74
C ILE A 126 -12.72 2.58 -7.79
N GLY A 127 -13.95 2.96 -7.43
CA GLY A 127 -14.37 4.35 -7.34
C GLY A 127 -13.66 5.10 -6.22
N ILE A 128 -13.48 4.47 -5.05
CA ILE A 128 -12.67 5.01 -3.95
C ILE A 128 -11.23 5.26 -4.42
N PHE A 129 -10.65 4.30 -5.15
CA PHE A 129 -9.29 4.44 -5.69
C PHE A 129 -9.17 5.59 -6.68
N VAL A 130 -10.08 5.68 -7.66
CA VAL A 130 -10.07 6.76 -8.65
C VAL A 130 -10.20 8.12 -7.96
N ASN A 131 -11.18 8.28 -7.06
CA ASN A 131 -11.37 9.51 -6.29
C ASN A 131 -10.10 9.93 -5.52
N MET A 132 -9.39 8.97 -4.92
CA MET A 132 -8.13 9.23 -4.23
C MET A 132 -7.05 9.77 -5.17
N VAL A 133 -6.88 9.13 -6.34
CA VAL A 133 -5.90 9.53 -7.37
C VAL A 133 -6.24 10.93 -7.88
N GLU A 134 -7.51 11.19 -8.22
CA GLU A 134 -7.96 12.50 -8.69
C GLU A 134 -7.70 13.61 -7.68
N ALA A 135 -8.05 13.37 -6.41
CA ALA A 135 -7.87 14.34 -5.34
C ALA A 135 -6.39 14.67 -5.09
N ARG A 136 -5.50 13.69 -5.25
CA ARG A 136 -4.04 13.87 -5.10
C ARG A 136 -3.36 14.38 -6.36
N TRP A 137 -3.99 14.25 -7.53
CA TRP A 137 -3.56 14.90 -8.77
C TRP A 137 -3.89 16.40 -8.74
N ASN A 138 -5.14 16.72 -8.43
CA ASN A 138 -5.72 18.06 -8.48
C ASN A 138 -5.47 18.87 -7.19
N LEU A 139 -4.19 18.98 -6.79
CA LEU A 139 -3.83 19.75 -5.60
C LEU A 139 -4.16 21.25 -5.76
N PRO A 140 -4.91 21.86 -4.82
CA PRO A 140 -5.21 23.28 -4.85
C PRO A 140 -3.94 24.14 -4.77
N PRO A 141 -3.75 25.13 -5.67
CA PRO A 141 -2.52 25.93 -5.74
C PRO A 141 -2.19 26.75 -4.49
N LEU A 142 -3.18 27.09 -3.67
CA LEU A 142 -3.07 28.12 -2.64
C LEU A 142 -2.90 27.57 -1.21
N ASN A 143 -3.18 26.29 -0.97
CA ASN A 143 -3.27 25.75 0.40
C ASN A 143 -2.13 24.78 0.77
N PHE A 144 -1.33 24.33 -0.19
CA PHE A 144 -0.47 23.16 0.00
C PHE A 144 0.94 23.30 -0.59
N THR A 145 1.68 24.32 -0.18
CA THR A 145 3.05 24.60 -0.67
C THR A 145 4.06 23.49 -0.40
N SER A 146 3.78 22.59 0.54
CA SER A 146 4.65 21.45 0.89
C SER A 146 4.14 20.09 0.34
N MET A 147 2.96 20.05 -0.29
CA MET A 147 2.44 18.78 -0.83
C MET A 147 3.02 18.48 -2.20
N GLN A 148 3.19 17.20 -2.47
CA GLN A 148 3.59 16.68 -3.76
C GLN A 148 2.41 16.00 -4.42
N ARG A 149 2.27 16.25 -5.72
CA ARG A 149 1.27 15.58 -6.56
C ARG A 149 1.62 14.10 -6.67
N LEU A 150 0.61 13.23 -6.63
CA LEU A 150 0.80 11.81 -6.95
C LEU A 150 1.13 11.69 -8.45
N MET A 151 2.32 11.20 -8.79
CA MET A 151 2.81 11.16 -10.19
C MET A 151 2.75 9.76 -10.80
N GLU A 152 2.86 8.72 -9.97
CA GLU A 152 2.85 7.34 -10.41
C GLU A 152 1.92 6.52 -9.52
N VAL A 153 1.00 5.81 -10.16
CA VAL A 153 0.13 4.85 -9.49
C VAL A 153 0.10 3.57 -10.31
N HIS A 154 0.49 2.47 -9.68
CA HIS A 154 0.45 1.16 -10.31
C HIS A 154 -0.34 0.21 -9.43
N VAL A 155 -1.44 -0.29 -9.97
CA VAL A 155 -2.23 -1.34 -9.35
C VAL A 155 -2.12 -2.62 -10.16
N TYR A 156 -1.80 -3.71 -9.48
CA TYR A 156 -1.75 -5.05 -10.04
C TYR A 156 -2.62 -6.00 -9.20
N ARG A 157 -3.72 -6.52 -9.76
CA ARG A 157 -4.63 -7.40 -9.02
C ARG A 157 -4.46 -8.85 -9.48
N LEU A 158 -4.20 -9.74 -8.52
CA LEU A 158 -4.28 -11.19 -8.72
C LEU A 158 -5.73 -11.64 -8.53
N LEU A 159 -6.34 -12.19 -9.56
CA LEU A 159 -7.68 -12.78 -9.51
C LEU A 159 -7.59 -14.29 -9.70
N GLU A 160 -8.31 -15.05 -8.87
CA GLU A 160 -8.47 -16.48 -9.12
C GLU A 160 -9.41 -16.69 -10.32
N VAL A 161 -9.01 -17.55 -11.27
CA VAL A 161 -9.76 -17.86 -12.52
C VAL A 161 -11.22 -18.30 -12.28
N ASN A 162 -11.55 -18.80 -11.08
CA ASN A 162 -12.90 -19.24 -10.70
C ASN A 162 -13.62 -18.29 -9.73
N GLY A 163 -13.00 -17.16 -9.36
CA GLY A 163 -13.65 -16.12 -8.58
C GLY A 163 -14.75 -15.44 -9.39
N ARG A 164 -15.91 -15.16 -8.76
CA ARG A 164 -16.96 -14.38 -9.42
C ARG A 164 -16.45 -12.97 -9.68
N ASP A 165 -16.05 -12.70 -10.90
CA ASP A 165 -15.74 -11.35 -11.37
C ASP A 165 -17.06 -10.66 -11.72
N SER A 166 -17.71 -10.05 -10.71
CA SER A 166 -19.02 -9.41 -10.89
C SER A 166 -18.94 -7.93 -11.30
N ASP A 167 -17.73 -7.36 -11.47
CA ASP A 167 -17.54 -5.90 -11.50
C ASP A 167 -16.74 -5.36 -12.70
N GLY A 168 -16.37 -6.22 -13.67
CA GLY A 168 -15.50 -5.84 -14.80
C GLY A 168 -15.97 -4.61 -15.61
N THR A 169 -17.28 -4.45 -15.83
CA THR A 169 -17.83 -3.31 -16.59
C THR A 169 -17.70 -1.96 -15.86
N ASN A 170 -17.65 -1.98 -14.52
CA ASN A 170 -17.55 -0.78 -13.69
C ASN A 170 -16.08 -0.32 -13.57
N ILE A 171 -15.15 -1.28 -13.56
CA ILE A 171 -13.71 -1.02 -13.44
C ILE A 171 -13.18 -0.24 -14.64
N ASP A 172 -13.46 -0.68 -15.88
CA ASP A 172 -12.97 0.01 -17.08
C ASP A 172 -13.50 1.44 -17.18
N THR A 173 -14.78 1.63 -16.85
CA THR A 173 -15.43 2.94 -16.86
C THR A 173 -14.80 3.86 -15.80
N ALA A 174 -14.59 3.36 -14.58
CA ALA A 174 -13.94 4.12 -13.51
C ALA A 174 -12.49 4.49 -13.87
N LEU A 175 -11.72 3.54 -14.43
CA LEU A 175 -10.33 3.77 -14.83
C LEU A 175 -10.20 4.73 -16.01
N SER A 176 -11.18 4.76 -16.92
CA SER A 176 -11.22 5.72 -18.04
C SER A 176 -11.27 7.17 -17.56
N ALA A 177 -11.79 7.44 -16.34
CA ALA A 177 -11.75 8.78 -15.74
C ALA A 177 -10.30 9.27 -15.54
N LEU A 178 -9.33 8.36 -15.38
CA LEU A 178 -7.93 8.71 -15.19
C LEU A 178 -7.20 9.06 -16.51
N ASP A 179 -7.80 8.81 -17.67
CA ASP A 179 -7.13 9.00 -18.96
C ASP A 179 -6.80 10.46 -19.25
N VAL A 180 -7.63 11.39 -18.77
CA VAL A 180 -7.34 12.83 -18.85
C VAL A 180 -6.04 13.16 -18.11
N TYR A 181 -5.85 12.63 -16.90
CA TYR A 181 -4.63 12.88 -16.12
C TYR A 181 -3.42 12.14 -16.68
N LYS A 182 -3.60 10.96 -17.29
CA LYS A 182 -2.52 10.28 -18.03
C LYS A 182 -2.00 11.15 -19.17
N ALA A 183 -2.90 11.81 -19.92
CA ALA A 183 -2.51 12.75 -20.96
C ALA A 183 -1.78 13.99 -20.41
N GLU A 184 -2.01 14.36 -19.16
CA GLU A 184 -1.31 15.43 -18.44
C GLU A 184 0.02 14.99 -17.78
N GLY A 185 0.36 13.69 -17.84
CA GLY A 185 1.62 13.14 -17.34
C GLY A 185 1.52 12.21 -16.13
N LEU A 186 0.32 11.86 -15.66
CA LEU A 186 0.14 10.82 -14.62
C LEU A 186 0.56 9.45 -15.19
N ASN A 187 1.52 8.79 -14.55
CA ASN A 187 1.84 7.40 -14.86
C ASN A 187 0.88 6.46 -14.10
N ALA A 188 -0.32 6.25 -14.66
CA ALA A 188 -1.31 5.34 -14.10
C ALA A 188 -1.36 4.02 -14.88
N MET A 189 -1.01 2.92 -14.20
CA MET A 189 -1.11 1.56 -14.74
C MET A 189 -2.05 0.72 -13.88
N PHE A 190 -2.99 0.04 -14.52
CA PHE A 190 -3.85 -0.95 -13.88
C PHE A 190 -3.73 -2.24 -14.67
N SER A 191 -3.44 -3.33 -13.98
CA SER A 191 -3.33 -4.64 -14.60
C SER A 191 -3.95 -5.70 -13.71
N THR A 192 -4.49 -6.73 -14.36
CA THR A 192 -5.09 -7.88 -13.71
C THR A 192 -4.39 -9.12 -14.24
N GLU A 193 -3.94 -9.99 -13.34
CA GLU A 193 -3.40 -11.29 -13.68
C GLU A 193 -4.26 -12.39 -13.07
N TYR A 194 -4.58 -13.39 -13.88
CA TYR A 194 -5.40 -14.51 -13.48
C TYR A 194 -4.51 -15.65 -13.00
N THR A 195 -4.65 -16.05 -11.74
CA THR A 195 -3.94 -17.21 -11.20
C THR A 195 -4.78 -18.47 -11.39
N LEU A 196 -4.16 -19.49 -11.96
CA LEU A 196 -4.73 -20.84 -11.95
C LEU A 196 -4.67 -21.33 -10.50
N ASN A 197 -5.83 -21.76 -9.99
CA ASN A 197 -5.93 -22.43 -8.70
C ASN A 197 -5.12 -23.74 -8.79
N THR A 198 -3.84 -23.66 -8.46
CA THR A 198 -2.98 -24.81 -8.25
C THR A 198 -3.28 -25.25 -6.82
N GLY A 199 -4.42 -25.91 -6.65
CA GLY A 199 -4.79 -26.54 -5.39
C GLY A 199 -3.58 -27.30 -4.85
N ASP A 200 -3.32 -27.11 -3.56
CA ASP A 200 -2.26 -27.76 -2.81
C ASP A 200 -2.01 -29.20 -3.30
N ILE A 201 -0.77 -29.49 -3.71
CA ILE A 201 -0.28 -30.86 -3.91
C ILE A 201 0.34 -31.34 -2.60
#